data_AF-A0A3C0QAI7-F1
#
_entry.id   AF-A0A3C0QAI7-F1
#
_cell.length_a   1.000
_cell.length_b   1.000
_cell.length_c   1.000
_cell.angle_alpha   90.00
_cell.angle_beta   90.00
_cell.angle_gamma   90.00
#
_symmetry.space_group_name_H-M   'P 1'
#
loop_
_entity.id
_entity.type
_entity.pdbx_description
1 polymer ?
#
loop_
_entity_poly.entity_id
_entity_poly.type
_entity_poly.pdbx_seq_one_letter_code
_entity_poly.pdbx_strand_id
1 'polypeptide(L)'
;MSHTHLPDPHDARYRDIRVVTLVGAGVDLLLGVAKIVVGLAAGSQALIADGIHSFSDLATDFLVLFAAKHAHRKADVEHPYGHGRIETVATVVLGISLVLVAIGISYDAVRRLLDPELLLHPGILALVVALVSVVSKEIIYQYTARAARRLRSKMLLANAWHSRSDAISSIVVVIGVVGTMAGFSSLDAVAAVVVALMIAKIGWDLLWKSLQELIDTALEPEQVAEIRNTIMSVNGVRACHMLRTRHSGNDVLADVHILVDPALSVSEGHQIGETVRRRLIDTNEDVSDVTVHIDPEDDELASPGDLLPLRDEILRRLGEQWQDMDFGTGIDKVVLHYLDGEVQVDVFLPLNGMGPEKTAELSAMIREAALKAEDIGGVCVYYQS
;
A
#
# COMPACT_ATOMS: atom_id res chain seq x y z
N MET A 1 -7.12 26.43 -43.82
CA MET A 1 -7.50 26.89 -42.46
C MET A 1 -6.73 26.02 -41.49
N SER A 2 -5.67 26.56 -40.87
CA SER A 2 -4.87 25.81 -39.89
C SER A 2 -5.60 25.83 -38.55
N HIS A 3 -6.03 24.67 -38.08
CA HIS A 3 -6.52 24.52 -36.71
C HIS A 3 -5.33 24.63 -35.74
N THR A 4 -5.17 25.79 -35.13
CA THR A 4 -4.33 25.98 -33.95
C THR A 4 -4.98 25.21 -32.79
N HIS A 5 -4.43 24.02 -32.48
CA HIS A 5 -4.71 23.32 -31.22
C HIS A 5 -4.32 24.26 -30.08
N LEU A 6 -5.32 24.82 -29.39
CA LEU A 6 -5.10 25.48 -28.10
C LEU A 6 -4.66 24.39 -27.12
N PRO A 7 -3.55 24.58 -26.36
CA PRO A 7 -3.11 23.60 -25.39
C PRO A 7 -4.18 23.41 -24.30
N ASP A 8 -4.42 22.15 -23.92
CA ASP A 8 -5.36 21.79 -22.86
C ASP A 8 -4.97 22.53 -21.55
N PRO A 9 -5.92 23.19 -20.85
CA PRO A 9 -5.65 23.81 -19.55
C PRO A 9 -5.05 22.85 -18.51
N HIS A 10 -5.27 21.53 -18.63
CA HIS A 10 -4.61 20.51 -17.80
C HIS A 10 -3.12 20.36 -18.14
N ASP A 11 -2.74 20.43 -19.41
CA ASP A 11 -1.33 20.38 -19.86
C ASP A 11 -0.54 21.61 -19.43
N ALA A 12 -1.17 22.79 -19.47
CA ALA A 12 -0.54 24.04 -19.03
C ALA A 12 -0.23 24.01 -17.53
N ARG A 13 -1.18 23.56 -16.71
CA ARG A 13 -1.00 23.40 -15.26
C ARG A 13 0.09 22.37 -14.95
N TYR A 14 0.07 21.21 -15.60
CA TYR A 14 1.07 20.16 -15.39
C TYR A 14 2.49 20.62 -15.76
N ARG A 15 2.62 21.33 -16.89
CA ARG A 15 3.89 21.93 -17.31
C ARG A 15 4.41 22.94 -16.30
N ASP A 16 3.54 23.81 -15.76
CA ASP A 16 3.94 24.81 -14.78
C ASP A 16 4.40 24.18 -13.46
N ILE A 17 3.72 23.12 -12.99
CA ILE A 17 4.15 22.33 -11.83
C ILE A 17 5.55 21.76 -12.07
N ARG A 18 5.75 21.10 -13.22
CA ARG A 18 7.02 20.47 -13.58
C ARG A 18 8.17 21.47 -13.68
N VAL A 19 7.93 22.65 -14.26
CA VAL A 19 8.94 23.71 -14.36
C VAL A 19 9.34 24.22 -12.97
N VAL A 20 8.37 24.47 -12.08
CA VAL A 20 8.66 24.92 -10.71
C VAL A 20 9.49 23.87 -9.95
N THR A 21 9.13 22.59 -10.05
CA THR A 21 9.89 21.49 -9.42
C THR A 21 11.30 21.36 -9.98
N LEU A 22 11.47 21.42 -11.30
CA LEU A 22 12.80 21.32 -11.93
C LEU A 22 13.71 22.50 -11.59
N VAL A 23 13.16 23.71 -11.49
CA VAL A 23 13.91 24.89 -11.05
C VAL A 23 14.37 24.71 -9.60
N GLY A 24 13.48 24.25 -8.71
CA GLY A 24 13.84 23.93 -7.32
C GLY A 24 14.99 22.92 -7.24
N ALA A 25 14.81 21.75 -7.87
CA ALA A 25 15.82 20.69 -7.88
C ALA A 25 17.18 21.15 -8.46
N GLY A 26 17.16 21.97 -9.51
CA GLY A 26 18.38 22.54 -10.09
C GLY A 26 19.12 23.47 -9.12
N VAL A 27 18.38 24.30 -8.37
CA VAL A 27 18.99 25.18 -7.35
C VAL A 27 19.50 24.36 -6.17
N ASP A 28 18.76 23.36 -5.70
CA ASP A 28 19.20 22.51 -4.59
C ASP A 28 20.45 21.71 -4.94
N LEU A 29 20.56 21.19 -6.17
CA LEU A 29 21.78 20.55 -6.67
C LEU A 29 22.97 21.53 -6.66
N LEU A 30 22.79 22.74 -7.21
CA LEU A 30 23.86 23.75 -7.26
C LEU A 30 24.31 24.17 -5.85
N LEU A 31 23.35 24.37 -4.94
CA LEU A 31 23.64 24.71 -3.55
C LEU A 31 24.34 23.56 -2.83
N GLY A 32 23.88 22.31 -3.00
CA GLY A 32 24.51 21.13 -2.41
C GLY A 32 25.97 20.98 -2.82
N VAL A 33 26.25 21.06 -4.12
CA VAL A 33 27.63 21.01 -4.64
C VAL A 33 28.47 22.18 -4.10
N ALA A 34 27.94 23.40 -4.12
CA ALA A 34 28.65 24.57 -3.62
C ALA A 34 28.99 24.44 -2.13
N LYS A 35 28.07 23.95 -1.29
CA LYS A 35 28.28 23.70 0.13
C LYS A 35 29.37 22.65 0.39
N ILE A 36 29.38 21.55 -0.34
CA ILE A 36 30.41 20.51 -0.19
C ILE A 36 31.79 21.06 -0.59
N VAL A 37 31.91 21.67 -1.77
CA VAL A 37 33.19 22.17 -2.29
C VAL A 37 33.73 23.30 -1.41
N VAL A 38 32.89 24.27 -1.06
CA VAL A 38 33.32 25.40 -0.20
C VAL A 38 33.51 24.96 1.24
N GLY A 39 32.71 24.03 1.76
CA GLY A 39 32.89 23.46 3.09
C GLY A 39 34.24 22.76 3.25
N LEU A 40 34.67 22.01 2.23
CA LEU A 40 36.01 21.42 2.19
C LEU A 40 37.11 22.48 2.11
N ALA A 41 36.97 23.47 1.23
CA ALA A 41 37.97 24.51 1.03
C ALA A 41 38.09 25.49 2.21
N ALA A 42 36.97 25.80 2.87
CA ALA A 42 36.88 26.76 3.96
C ALA A 42 36.97 26.11 5.35
N GLY A 43 37.08 24.78 5.42
CA GLY A 43 37.15 24.04 6.67
C GLY A 43 35.89 24.22 7.53
N SER A 44 34.70 23.94 6.99
CA SER A 44 33.47 23.86 7.78
C SER A 44 32.84 22.50 7.61
N GLN A 45 32.80 21.75 8.70
CA GLN A 45 32.22 20.42 8.74
C GLN A 45 30.69 20.49 8.69
N ALA A 46 30.09 21.48 9.37
CA ALA A 46 28.65 21.69 9.33
C ALA A 46 28.17 22.01 7.90
N LEU A 47 28.93 22.81 7.15
CA LEU A 47 28.62 23.13 5.77
C LEU A 47 28.73 21.91 4.84
N ILE A 48 29.72 21.05 5.06
CA ILE A 48 29.83 19.78 4.33
C ILE A 48 28.61 18.89 4.64
N ALA A 49 28.24 18.75 5.92
CA ALA A 49 27.09 17.94 6.33
C ALA A 49 25.78 18.41 5.71
N ASP A 50 25.54 19.73 5.69
CA ASP A 50 24.35 20.33 5.06
C ASP A 50 24.38 20.25 3.52
N GLY A 51 25.57 20.24 2.92
CA GLY A 51 25.75 19.92 1.51
C GLY A 51 25.39 18.47 1.18
N ILE A 52 25.81 17.53 2.02
CA ILE A 52 25.44 16.11 1.92
C ILE A 52 23.93 15.93 2.11
N HIS A 53 23.33 16.59 3.11
CA HIS A 53 21.87 16.61 3.30
C HIS A 53 21.13 17.03 2.02
N SER A 54 21.56 18.14 1.41
CA SER A 54 20.96 18.62 0.15
C SER A 54 21.13 17.62 -1.01
N PHE A 55 22.21 16.83 -1.02
CA PHE A 55 22.42 15.77 -2.02
C PHE A 55 21.53 14.55 -1.75
N SER A 56 21.30 14.20 -0.48
CA SER A 56 20.37 13.16 -0.04
C SER A 56 18.94 13.44 -0.50
N ASP A 57 18.51 14.70 -0.40
CA ASP A 57 17.19 15.13 -0.89
C ASP A 57 17.10 14.95 -2.42
N LEU A 58 18.13 15.38 -3.16
CA LEU A 58 18.18 15.18 -4.61
C LEU A 58 18.16 13.70 -5.01
N ALA A 59 18.85 12.84 -4.26
CA ALA A 59 18.82 11.40 -4.50
C ALA A 59 17.42 10.80 -4.24
N THR A 60 16.72 11.30 -3.23
CA THR A 60 15.32 10.94 -2.94
C THR A 60 14.40 11.39 -4.06
N ASP A 61 14.53 12.63 -4.52
CA ASP A 61 13.76 13.17 -5.66
C ASP A 61 14.01 12.38 -6.95
N PHE A 62 15.27 12.04 -7.23
CA PHE A 62 15.63 11.20 -8.37
C PHE A 62 15.00 9.82 -8.24
N LEU A 63 15.00 9.24 -7.03
CA LEU A 63 14.39 7.95 -6.79
C LEU A 63 12.88 7.99 -7.06
N VAL A 64 12.18 9.02 -6.57
CA VAL A 64 10.75 9.23 -6.84
C VAL A 64 10.49 9.37 -8.35
N LEU A 65 11.32 10.14 -9.07
CA LEU A 65 11.19 10.28 -10.52
C LEU A 65 11.49 8.99 -11.28
N PHE A 66 12.48 8.22 -10.82
CA PHE A 66 12.83 6.93 -11.38
C PHE A 66 11.72 5.90 -11.15
N ALA A 67 11.17 5.87 -9.94
CA ALA A 67 10.05 5.04 -9.54
C ALA A 67 8.81 5.39 -10.35
N ALA A 68 8.42 6.66 -10.45
CA ALA A 68 7.30 7.09 -11.30
C ALA A 68 7.46 6.64 -12.77
N LYS A 69 8.69 6.54 -13.28
CA LYS A 69 8.97 6.04 -14.64
C LYS A 69 8.92 4.52 -14.76
N HIS A 70 9.32 3.77 -13.73
CA HIS A 70 9.42 2.29 -13.78
C HIS A 70 8.24 1.56 -13.12
N ALA A 71 7.61 2.13 -12.09
CA ALA A 71 6.43 1.59 -11.41
C ALA A 71 5.22 1.51 -12.34
N HIS A 72 5.14 2.36 -13.37
CA HIS A 72 4.12 2.23 -14.42
C HIS A 72 4.38 1.09 -15.42
N ARG A 73 5.44 0.29 -15.26
CA ARG A 73 5.56 -0.97 -16.01
C ARG A 73 4.55 -1.97 -15.47
N LYS A 74 3.55 -2.25 -16.31
CA LYS A 74 2.52 -3.27 -16.06
C LYS A 74 3.15 -4.62 -15.72
N ALA A 75 2.38 -5.46 -15.03
CA ALA A 75 2.73 -6.85 -14.79
C ALA A 75 3.19 -7.55 -16.06
N ASP A 76 4.21 -8.39 -15.92
CA ASP A 76 4.72 -9.27 -16.96
C ASP A 76 4.80 -10.71 -16.43
N VAL A 77 5.32 -11.62 -17.26
CA VAL A 77 5.37 -13.05 -16.92
C VAL A 77 6.31 -13.32 -15.73
N GLU A 78 7.39 -12.55 -15.59
CA GLU A 78 8.34 -12.69 -14.48
C GLU A 78 7.83 -11.98 -13.21
N HIS A 79 6.98 -10.95 -13.37
CA HIS A 79 6.40 -10.14 -12.30
C HIS A 79 4.86 -10.03 -12.45
N PRO A 80 4.08 -11.07 -12.08
CA PRO A 80 2.63 -11.08 -12.26
C PRO A 80 1.88 -10.02 -11.44
N TYR A 81 2.46 -9.55 -10.34
CA TYR A 81 1.93 -8.46 -9.51
C TYR A 81 2.52 -7.09 -9.86
N GLY A 82 3.32 -7.00 -10.93
CA GLY A 82 3.98 -5.76 -11.35
C GLY A 82 5.30 -5.49 -10.64
N HIS A 83 5.83 -4.29 -10.91
CA HIS A 83 7.20 -3.91 -10.55
C HIS A 83 7.27 -2.94 -9.35
N GLY A 84 6.16 -2.73 -8.64
CA GLY A 84 6.07 -1.76 -7.53
C GLY A 84 7.17 -1.93 -6.48
N ARG A 85 7.51 -3.18 -6.12
CA ARG A 85 8.54 -3.48 -5.12
C ARG A 85 9.96 -3.03 -5.48
N ILE A 86 10.24 -2.69 -6.74
CA ILE A 86 11.55 -2.13 -7.12
C ILE A 86 11.77 -0.76 -6.46
N GLU A 87 10.71 0.05 -6.35
CA GLU A 87 10.73 1.33 -5.64
C GLU A 87 11.06 1.12 -4.17
N THR A 88 10.41 0.15 -3.53
CA THR A 88 10.65 -0.23 -2.14
C THR A 88 12.10 -0.61 -1.91
N VAL A 89 12.67 -1.49 -2.73
CA VAL A 89 14.07 -1.93 -2.62
C VAL A 89 15.03 -0.77 -2.80
N ALA A 90 14.79 0.08 -3.80
CA ALA A 90 15.63 1.23 -4.05
C ALA A 90 15.55 2.27 -2.91
N THR A 91 14.39 2.40 -2.27
CA THR A 91 14.19 3.24 -1.07
C THR A 91 14.91 2.67 0.15
N VAL A 92 14.91 1.34 0.33
CA VAL A 92 15.71 0.66 1.37
C VAL A 92 17.21 0.96 1.18
N VAL A 93 17.73 0.81 -0.04
CA VAL A 93 19.15 1.08 -0.33
C VAL A 93 19.51 2.54 -0.07
N LEU A 94 18.62 3.47 -0.45
CA LEU A 94 18.78 4.89 -0.16
C LEU A 94 18.80 5.14 1.35
N GLY A 95 17.83 4.63 2.10
CA GLY A 95 17.74 4.76 3.55
C GLY A 95 18.99 4.25 4.28
N ILE A 96 19.49 3.06 3.89
CA ILE A 96 20.76 2.50 4.42
C ILE A 96 21.92 3.43 4.12
N SER A 97 22.01 3.94 2.88
CA SER A 97 23.09 4.84 2.46
C SER A 97 23.11 6.12 3.29
N LEU A 98 21.94 6.71 3.55
CA LEU A 98 21.78 7.91 4.37
C LEU A 98 22.21 7.69 5.82
N VAL A 99 21.80 6.56 6.42
CA VAL A 99 22.21 6.20 7.78
C VAL A 99 23.73 6.02 7.86
N LEU A 100 24.35 5.32 6.90
CA LEU A 100 25.81 5.12 6.88
C LEU A 100 26.57 6.45 6.72
N VAL A 101 26.09 7.33 5.83
CA VAL A 101 26.67 8.66 5.63
C VAL A 101 26.54 9.51 6.90
N ALA A 102 25.39 9.49 7.56
CA ALA A 102 25.16 10.20 8.81
C ALA A 102 26.06 9.68 9.96
N ILE A 103 26.27 8.36 10.04
CA ILE A 103 27.22 7.75 10.99
C ILE A 103 28.63 8.25 10.70
N GLY A 104 29.05 8.29 9.43
CA GLY A 104 30.37 8.80 9.04
C GLY A 104 30.60 10.26 9.43
N ILE A 105 29.63 11.14 9.14
CA ILE A 105 29.68 12.56 9.54
C ILE A 105 29.71 12.70 11.07
N SER A 106 28.84 11.97 11.77
CA SER A 106 28.78 12.01 13.24
C SER A 106 30.08 11.54 13.88
N TYR A 107 30.67 10.45 13.36
CA TYR A 107 31.94 9.92 13.85
C TYR A 107 33.08 10.94 13.68
N ASP A 108 33.19 11.56 12.50
CA ASP A 108 34.21 12.59 12.25
C ASP A 108 33.99 13.82 13.14
N ALA A 109 32.74 14.25 13.35
CA ALA A 109 32.40 15.42 14.16
C ALA A 109 32.67 15.17 15.65
N VAL A 110 32.26 14.01 16.18
CA VAL A 110 32.54 13.61 17.56
C VAL A 110 34.04 13.46 17.80
N ARG A 111 34.78 12.88 16.85
CA ARG A 111 36.25 12.77 16.97
C ARG A 111 36.91 14.14 17.10
N ARG A 112 36.49 15.14 16.31
CA ARG A 112 37.00 16.51 16.40
C ARG A 112 36.59 17.23 17.68
N LEU A 113 35.41 16.91 18.23
CA LEU A 113 34.99 17.43 19.53
C LEU A 113 35.82 16.88 20.68
N LEU A 114 36.28 15.64 20.58
CA LEU A 114 37.13 14.99 21.58
C LEU A 114 38.61 15.36 21.46
N ASP A 115 39.06 15.76 20.28
CA ASP A 115 40.43 16.18 20.01
C ASP A 115 40.46 17.62 19.44
N PRO A 116 40.62 18.64 20.31
CA PRO A 116 40.55 20.05 19.93
C PRO A 116 41.56 20.48 18.86
N GLU A 117 42.66 19.74 18.66
CA GLU A 117 43.64 20.01 17.60
C GLU A 117 43.07 19.75 16.19
N LEU A 118 42.00 18.97 16.09
CA LEU A 118 41.33 18.62 14.82
C LEU A 118 40.16 19.55 14.47
N LEU A 119 39.84 20.53 15.33
CA LEU A 119 38.75 21.46 15.11
C LEU A 119 39.05 22.35 13.90
N LEU A 120 38.09 22.40 12.98
CA LEU A 120 38.18 23.30 11.84
C LEU A 120 37.81 24.72 12.24
N HIS A 121 38.40 25.66 11.54
CA HIS A 121 38.14 27.09 11.71
C HIS A 121 37.51 27.60 10.42
N PRO A 122 36.16 27.62 10.34
CA PRO A 122 35.43 28.05 9.15
C PRO A 122 35.87 29.45 8.72
N GLY A 123 36.31 29.58 7.48
CA GLY A 123 36.59 30.88 6.87
C GLY A 123 35.31 31.67 6.56
N ILE A 124 35.45 32.97 6.28
CA ILE A 124 34.34 33.86 5.86
C ILE A 124 33.57 33.27 4.67
N LEU A 125 34.26 32.55 3.78
CA LEU A 125 33.62 31.88 2.64
C LEU A 125 32.56 30.85 3.06
N ALA A 126 32.78 30.10 4.14
CA ALA A 126 31.79 29.15 4.66
C ALA A 126 30.52 29.88 5.12
N LEU A 127 30.69 31.00 5.83
CA LEU A 127 29.57 31.83 6.31
C LEU A 127 28.76 32.41 5.14
N VAL A 128 29.45 32.96 4.13
CA VAL A 128 28.80 33.53 2.94
C VAL A 128 27.97 32.47 2.23
N VAL A 129 28.52 31.26 2.01
CA VAL A 129 27.79 30.18 1.34
C VAL A 129 26.62 29.66 2.19
N ALA A 130 26.79 29.53 3.51
CA ALA A 130 25.70 29.14 4.40
C ALA A 130 24.54 30.16 4.37
N LEU A 131 24.85 31.46 4.43
CA LEU A 131 23.87 32.55 4.31
C LEU A 131 23.18 32.54 2.94
N VAL A 132 23.95 32.41 1.86
CA VAL A 132 23.41 32.31 0.50
C VAL A 132 22.46 31.12 0.39
N SER A 133 22.80 29.97 0.99
CA SER A 133 21.90 28.81 1.03
C SER A 133 20.58 29.12 1.74
N VAL A 134 20.62 29.68 2.95
CA VAL A 134 19.40 30.02 3.71
C VAL A 134 18.51 30.98 2.92
N VAL A 135 19.11 32.04 2.35
CA VAL A 135 18.38 33.02 1.53
C VAL A 135 17.80 32.37 0.27
N SER A 136 18.57 31.50 -0.39
CA SER A 136 18.14 30.83 -1.61
C SER A 136 16.97 29.88 -1.34
N LYS A 137 17.03 29.08 -0.27
CA LYS A 137 15.92 28.20 0.13
C LYS A 137 14.66 28.98 0.54
N GLU A 138 14.80 30.12 1.21
CA GLU A 138 13.65 31.01 1.48
C GLU A 138 13.06 31.61 0.19
N ILE A 139 13.89 31.98 -0.78
CA ILE A 139 13.43 32.44 -2.11
C ILE A 139 12.66 31.32 -2.83
N ILE A 140 13.19 30.09 -2.84
CA ILE A 140 12.52 28.92 -3.43
C ILE A 140 11.19 28.67 -2.73
N TYR A 141 11.16 28.68 -1.40
CA TYR A 141 9.93 28.55 -0.62
C TYR A 141 8.88 29.56 -1.07
N GLN A 142 9.23 30.85 -1.14
CA GLN A 142 8.28 31.88 -1.52
C GLN A 142 7.82 31.73 -2.98
N TYR A 143 8.73 31.36 -3.89
CA TYR A 143 8.42 31.11 -5.29
C TYR A 143 7.43 29.93 -5.44
N THR A 144 7.77 28.77 -4.87
CA THR A 144 6.96 27.56 -4.90
C THR A 144 5.63 27.74 -4.18
N ALA A 145 5.59 28.42 -3.03
CA ALA A 145 4.36 28.70 -2.29
C ALA A 145 3.42 29.69 -3.01
N ARG A 146 3.98 30.66 -3.76
CA ARG A 146 3.17 31.53 -4.63
C ARG A 146 2.59 30.73 -5.80
N ALA A 147 3.39 29.88 -6.44
CA ALA A 147 2.93 29.00 -7.50
C ALA A 147 1.87 28.01 -7.01
N ALA A 148 2.08 27.37 -5.85
CA ALA A 148 1.15 26.45 -5.21
C ALA A 148 -0.24 27.06 -4.99
N ARG A 149 -0.29 28.30 -4.48
CA ARG A 149 -1.53 29.03 -4.26
C ARG A 149 -2.23 29.41 -5.57
N ARG A 150 -1.46 29.85 -6.59
CA ARG A 150 -2.00 30.17 -7.92
C ARG A 150 -2.58 28.93 -8.62
N LEU A 151 -1.88 27.81 -8.54
CA LEU A 151 -2.25 26.54 -9.17
C LEU A 151 -3.19 25.68 -8.30
N ARG A 152 -3.59 26.18 -7.13
CA ARG A 152 -4.40 25.48 -6.11
C ARG A 152 -3.92 24.04 -5.88
N SER A 153 -2.60 23.86 -5.77
CA SER A 153 -1.98 22.54 -5.61
C SER A 153 -1.49 22.37 -4.17
N LYS A 154 -2.12 21.45 -3.43
CA LYS A 154 -1.70 21.06 -2.08
C LYS A 154 -0.32 20.40 -2.10
N MET A 155 -0.04 19.60 -3.12
CA MET A 155 1.27 18.94 -3.34
C MET A 155 2.40 19.96 -3.48
N LEU A 156 2.24 20.97 -4.33
CA LEU A 156 3.25 22.04 -4.46
C LEU A 156 3.42 22.83 -3.16
N LEU A 157 2.36 23.00 -2.38
CA LEU A 157 2.44 23.68 -1.08
C LEU A 157 3.25 22.85 -0.09
N ALA A 158 3.06 21.53 -0.07
CA ALA A 158 3.85 20.61 0.74
C ALA A 158 5.34 20.67 0.32
N ASN A 159 5.63 20.65 -0.98
CA ASN A 159 7.00 20.80 -1.48
C ASN A 159 7.65 22.14 -1.07
N ALA A 160 6.88 23.24 -1.08
CA ALA A 160 7.37 24.51 -0.57
C ALA A 160 7.73 24.41 0.92
N TRP A 161 6.85 23.84 1.75
CA TRP A 161 7.13 23.65 3.17
C TRP A 161 8.35 22.76 3.43
N HIS A 162 8.58 21.75 2.59
CA HIS A 162 9.78 20.92 2.64
C HIS A 162 11.05 21.76 2.47
N SER A 163 11.13 22.58 1.42
CA SER A 163 12.25 23.51 1.18
C SER A 163 12.48 24.49 2.34
N ARG A 164 11.42 24.85 3.08
CA ARG A 164 11.52 25.70 4.27
C ARG A 164 12.09 24.96 5.49
N SER A 165 11.68 23.72 5.73
CA SER A 165 12.28 22.87 6.78
C SER A 165 13.78 22.69 6.56
N ASP A 166 14.15 22.58 5.29
CA ASP A 166 15.52 22.53 4.83
C ASP A 166 16.31 23.83 5.07
N ALA A 167 15.68 24.99 4.88
CA ALA A 167 16.28 26.28 5.25
C ALA A 167 16.57 26.34 6.76
N ILE A 168 15.70 25.76 7.60
CA ILE A 168 15.90 25.66 9.04
C ILE A 168 17.14 24.81 9.37
N SER A 169 17.35 23.70 8.65
CA SER A 169 18.58 22.91 8.77
C SER A 169 19.83 23.75 8.45
N SER A 170 19.81 24.49 7.34
CA SER A 170 20.93 25.37 6.97
C SER A 170 21.15 26.54 7.95
N ILE A 171 20.12 26.97 8.71
CA ILE A 171 20.29 27.95 9.79
C ILE A 171 21.15 27.37 10.94
N VAL A 172 21.04 26.08 11.24
CA VAL A 172 21.90 25.41 12.24
C VAL A 172 23.37 25.54 11.85
N VAL A 173 23.68 25.40 10.55
CA VAL A 173 25.04 25.60 10.02
C VAL A 173 25.51 27.03 10.19
N VAL A 174 24.67 28.02 9.85
CA VAL A 174 25.01 29.44 10.02
C VAL A 174 25.34 29.74 11.49
N ILE A 175 24.54 29.23 12.43
CA ILE A 175 24.79 29.39 13.87
C ILE A 175 26.12 28.72 14.26
N GLY A 176 26.40 27.52 13.76
CA GLY A 176 27.66 26.82 14.01
C GLY A 176 28.87 27.60 13.52
N VAL A 177 28.84 28.09 12.27
CA VAL A 177 29.92 28.86 11.65
C VAL A 177 30.13 30.20 12.37
N VAL A 178 29.07 30.98 12.59
CA VAL A 178 29.16 32.27 13.30
C VAL A 178 29.67 32.07 14.72
N GLY A 179 29.19 31.03 15.41
CA GLY A 179 29.63 30.67 16.75
C GLY A 179 31.12 30.37 16.82
N THR A 180 31.64 29.59 15.88
CA THR A 180 33.07 29.32 15.77
C THR A 180 33.88 30.58 15.49
N MET A 181 33.40 31.45 14.59
CA MET A 181 34.04 32.74 14.31
C MET A 181 34.02 33.70 15.51
N ALA A 182 33.04 33.58 16.41
CA ALA A 182 32.94 34.34 17.66
C ALA A 182 33.86 33.80 18.78
N GLY A 183 34.60 32.72 18.54
CA GLY A 183 35.58 32.14 19.47
C GLY A 183 35.16 30.80 20.08
N PHE A 184 33.97 30.28 19.79
CA PHE A 184 33.53 28.97 20.28
C PHE A 184 33.88 27.87 19.27
N SER A 185 35.14 27.41 19.29
CA SER A 185 35.72 26.51 18.28
C SER A 185 34.97 25.20 18.03
N SER A 186 34.16 24.74 18.98
CA SER A 186 33.38 23.50 18.87
C SER A 186 32.04 23.64 18.16
N LEU A 187 31.50 24.86 17.96
CA LEU A 187 30.12 25.05 17.50
C LEU A 187 29.88 24.55 16.07
N ASP A 188 30.86 24.63 15.18
CA ASP A 188 30.75 24.05 13.83
C ASP A 188 30.65 22.52 13.89
N ALA A 189 31.46 21.86 14.73
CA ALA A 189 31.38 20.40 14.90
C ALA A 189 30.07 19.97 15.58
N VAL A 190 29.57 20.74 16.56
CA VAL A 190 28.25 20.49 17.17
C VAL A 190 27.13 20.63 16.12
N ALA A 191 27.17 21.68 15.30
CA ALA A 191 26.20 21.86 14.22
C ALA A 191 26.27 20.70 13.21
N ALA A 192 27.47 20.21 12.88
CA ALA A 192 27.64 19.03 12.02
C ALA A 192 26.99 17.77 12.62
N VAL A 193 27.13 17.52 13.93
CA VAL A 193 26.45 16.41 14.61
C VAL A 193 24.92 16.56 14.53
N VAL A 194 24.40 17.77 14.78
CA VAL A 194 22.95 18.02 14.71
C VAL A 194 22.41 17.74 13.30
N VAL A 195 23.08 18.24 12.25
CA VAL A 195 22.70 17.97 10.87
C VAL A 195 22.82 16.47 10.55
N ALA A 196 23.87 15.80 11.00
CA ALA A 196 24.02 14.36 10.80
C ALA A 196 22.89 13.56 11.45
N LEU A 197 22.44 13.92 12.66
CA LEU A 197 21.28 13.30 13.31
C LEU A 197 19.97 13.52 12.53
N MET A 198 19.81 14.69 11.91
CA MET A 198 18.66 14.96 11.02
C MET A 198 18.69 14.04 9.79
N ILE A 199 19.84 13.90 9.13
CA ILE A 199 20.01 12.98 7.99
C ILE A 199 19.75 11.53 8.43
N ALA A 200 20.29 11.11 9.57
CA ALA A 200 20.08 9.76 10.11
C ALA A 200 18.60 9.48 10.35
N LYS A 201 17.86 10.43 10.91
CA LYS A 201 16.41 10.31 11.13
C LYS A 201 15.66 10.11 9.81
N ILE A 202 15.95 10.92 8.80
CA ILE A 202 15.31 10.80 7.48
C ILE A 202 15.62 9.44 6.85
N GLY A 203 16.89 9.03 6.87
CA GLY A 203 17.32 7.73 6.37
C GLY A 203 16.66 6.56 7.11
N TRP A 204 16.52 6.66 8.43
CA TRP A 204 15.84 5.67 9.26
C TRP A 204 14.34 5.59 8.97
N ASP A 205 13.66 6.74 8.86
CA ASP A 205 12.22 6.79 8.57
C ASP A 205 11.92 6.17 7.18
N LEU A 206 12.75 6.45 6.17
CA LEU A 206 12.65 5.83 4.85
C LEU A 206 12.90 4.32 4.92
N LEU A 207 13.99 3.91 5.58
CA LEU A 207 14.35 2.50 5.72
C LEU A 207 13.26 1.69 6.43
N TRP A 208 12.75 2.21 7.56
CA TRP A 208 11.77 1.51 8.37
C TRP A 208 10.45 1.32 7.63
N LYS A 209 9.96 2.38 6.96
CA LYS A 209 8.72 2.31 6.17
C LYS A 209 8.84 1.31 5.02
N SER A 210 9.93 1.37 4.25
CA SER A 210 10.12 0.43 3.13
C SER A 210 10.38 -0.99 3.59
N LEU A 211 10.97 -1.20 4.78
CA LEU A 211 11.10 -2.53 5.36
C LEU A 211 9.74 -3.08 5.82
N GLN A 212 8.89 -2.24 6.43
CA GLN A 212 7.51 -2.60 6.78
C GLN A 212 6.72 -3.03 5.55
N GLU A 213 6.86 -2.31 4.45
CA GLU A 213 6.27 -2.68 3.17
C GLU A 213 6.81 -4.03 2.64
N LEU A 214 8.11 -4.27 2.74
CA LEU A 214 8.73 -5.51 2.25
C LEU A 214 8.28 -6.77 3.03
N ILE A 215 7.92 -6.60 4.30
CA ILE A 215 7.40 -7.68 5.17
C ILE A 215 5.86 -7.79 5.14
N ASP A 216 5.20 -7.13 4.19
CA ASP A 216 3.75 -7.14 4.02
C ASP A 216 2.98 -6.64 5.25
N THR A 217 3.48 -5.56 5.86
CA THR A 217 2.77 -4.91 6.98
C THR A 217 1.39 -4.43 6.52
N ALA A 218 0.39 -4.66 7.38
CA ALA A 218 -0.98 -4.23 7.13
C ALA A 218 -1.10 -2.71 7.05
N LEU A 219 -2.19 -2.25 6.41
CA LEU A 219 -2.57 -0.85 6.43
C LEU A 219 -2.86 -0.37 7.85
N GLU A 220 -2.87 0.95 8.01
CA GLU A 220 -3.25 1.58 9.27
C GLU A 220 -4.70 1.19 9.65
N PRO A 221 -5.00 1.02 10.96
CA PRO A 221 -6.29 0.51 11.43
C PRO A 221 -7.49 1.28 10.89
N GLU A 222 -7.36 2.59 10.71
CA GLU A 222 -8.41 3.45 10.16
C GLU A 222 -8.73 3.11 8.70
N GLN A 223 -7.71 2.85 7.88
CA GLN A 223 -7.89 2.46 6.46
C GLN A 223 -8.48 1.06 6.36
N VAL A 224 -8.03 0.12 7.21
CA VAL A 224 -8.60 -1.23 7.29
C VAL A 224 -10.08 -1.17 7.69
N ALA A 225 -10.45 -0.28 8.62
CA ALA A 225 -11.84 -0.07 9.02
C ALA A 225 -12.69 0.52 7.88
N GLU A 226 -12.16 1.44 7.09
CA GLU A 226 -12.82 2.00 5.91
C GLU A 226 -13.08 0.93 4.82
N ILE A 227 -12.07 0.10 4.53
CA ILE A 227 -12.19 -1.05 3.62
C ILE A 227 -13.28 -2.00 4.12
N ARG A 228 -13.25 -2.37 5.40
CA ARG A 228 -14.26 -3.23 6.03
C ARG A 228 -15.66 -2.63 5.90
N ASN A 229 -15.84 -1.35 6.19
CA ASN A 229 -17.13 -0.67 6.07
C ASN A 229 -17.64 -0.68 4.62
N THR A 230 -16.74 -0.50 3.65
CA THR A 230 -17.08 -0.55 2.23
C THR A 230 -17.58 -1.94 1.83
N ILE A 231 -16.89 -3.00 2.28
CA ILE A 231 -17.32 -4.40 2.05
C ILE A 231 -18.71 -4.64 2.64
N MET A 232 -18.90 -4.29 3.92
CA MET A 232 -20.17 -4.50 4.64
C MET A 232 -21.34 -3.66 4.07
N SER A 233 -21.06 -2.65 3.25
CA SER A 233 -22.09 -1.84 2.57
C SER A 233 -22.65 -2.48 1.30
N VAL A 234 -22.09 -3.59 0.83
CA VAL A 234 -22.54 -4.32 -0.36
C VAL A 234 -23.68 -5.27 0.04
N ASN A 235 -24.80 -5.17 -0.69
CA ASN A 235 -25.94 -6.06 -0.46
C ASN A 235 -25.56 -7.52 -0.77
N GLY A 236 -25.96 -8.45 0.09
CA GLY A 236 -25.60 -9.87 -0.02
C GLY A 236 -24.40 -10.29 0.84
N VAL A 237 -23.58 -9.33 1.30
CA VAL A 237 -22.52 -9.60 2.29
C VAL A 237 -23.15 -9.62 3.69
N ARG A 238 -23.06 -10.77 4.38
CA ARG A 238 -23.55 -10.95 5.75
C ARG A 238 -22.48 -10.62 6.78
N ALA A 239 -21.24 -10.98 6.50
CA ALA A 239 -20.06 -10.72 7.31
C ALA A 239 -18.79 -10.73 6.45
N CYS A 240 -17.68 -10.25 6.99
CA CYS A 240 -16.36 -10.45 6.40
C CYS A 240 -15.32 -10.74 7.49
N HIS A 241 -14.50 -11.76 7.28
CA HIS A 241 -13.40 -12.15 8.15
C HIS A 241 -12.11 -12.27 7.33
N MET A 242 -10.98 -12.54 8.00
CA MET A 242 -9.67 -12.73 7.35
C MET A 242 -9.23 -11.62 6.38
N LEU A 243 -9.68 -10.38 6.62
CA LEU A 243 -9.28 -9.21 5.83
C LEU A 243 -7.79 -8.93 6.05
N ARG A 244 -6.99 -9.26 5.03
CA ARG A 244 -5.56 -9.04 4.97
C ARG A 244 -5.27 -7.97 3.94
N THR A 245 -4.47 -6.98 4.32
CA THR A 245 -4.06 -5.89 3.44
C THR A 245 -2.55 -5.81 3.43
N ARG A 246 -1.94 -5.46 2.30
CA ARG A 246 -0.50 -5.21 2.21
C ARG A 246 -0.21 -4.11 1.20
N HIS A 247 0.89 -3.39 1.42
CA HIS A 247 1.43 -2.47 0.44
C HIS A 247 2.28 -3.19 -0.62
N SER A 248 2.27 -2.67 -1.83
CA SER A 248 3.14 -3.10 -2.92
C SER A 248 3.49 -1.91 -3.81
N GLY A 249 4.55 -1.18 -3.46
CA GLY A 249 4.83 0.14 -4.02
C GLY A 249 3.76 1.15 -3.58
N ASN A 250 3.25 1.93 -4.53
CA ASN A 250 2.14 2.86 -4.31
C ASN A 250 0.75 2.19 -4.29
N ASP A 251 0.69 0.87 -4.50
CA ASP A 251 -0.55 0.13 -4.56
C ASP A 251 -0.83 -0.62 -3.25
N VAL A 252 -2.12 -0.83 -2.95
CA VAL A 252 -2.61 -1.69 -1.88
C VAL A 252 -3.26 -2.92 -2.50
N LEU A 253 -2.87 -4.08 -1.98
CA LEU A 253 -3.50 -5.37 -2.26
C LEU A 253 -4.30 -5.81 -1.05
N ALA A 254 -5.50 -6.34 -1.28
CA ALA A 254 -6.34 -6.89 -0.22
C ALA A 254 -6.81 -8.31 -0.53
N ASP A 255 -6.83 -9.17 0.48
CA ASP A 255 -7.41 -10.50 0.43
C ASP A 255 -8.49 -10.55 1.51
N VAL A 256 -9.72 -10.95 1.17
CA VAL A 256 -10.84 -10.96 2.11
C VAL A 256 -11.75 -12.15 1.87
N HIS A 257 -12.31 -12.66 2.96
CA HIS A 257 -13.38 -13.64 2.92
C HIS A 257 -14.70 -12.93 3.23
N ILE A 258 -15.72 -13.17 2.41
CA ILE A 258 -17.07 -12.65 2.63
C ILE A 258 -18.03 -13.80 2.87
N LEU A 259 -18.83 -13.67 3.92
CA LEU A 259 -19.92 -14.59 4.21
C LEU A 259 -21.14 -14.17 3.41
N VAL A 260 -21.69 -15.07 2.61
CA VAL A 260 -22.93 -14.85 1.85
C VAL A 260 -24.02 -15.83 2.30
N ASP A 261 -25.20 -15.76 1.69
CA ASP A 261 -26.23 -16.74 1.95
C ASP A 261 -25.85 -18.10 1.31
N PRO A 262 -25.84 -19.22 2.07
CA PRO A 262 -25.40 -20.52 1.58
C PRO A 262 -26.32 -21.11 0.51
N ALA A 263 -27.58 -20.66 0.43
CA ALA A 263 -28.53 -21.13 -0.58
C ALA A 263 -28.37 -20.40 -1.93
N LEU A 264 -27.45 -19.44 -2.05
CA LEU A 264 -27.22 -18.74 -3.31
C LEU A 264 -26.58 -19.65 -4.35
N SER A 265 -26.86 -19.34 -5.61
CA SER A 265 -26.09 -19.91 -6.70
C SER A 265 -24.63 -19.43 -6.65
N VAL A 266 -23.69 -20.29 -7.06
CA VAL A 266 -22.27 -19.90 -7.21
C VAL A 266 -22.12 -18.67 -8.10
N SER A 267 -22.95 -18.53 -9.15
CA SER A 267 -22.95 -17.35 -10.02
C SER A 267 -23.35 -16.06 -9.32
N GLU A 268 -24.32 -16.12 -8.40
CA GLU A 268 -24.77 -14.95 -7.66
C GLU A 268 -23.77 -14.58 -6.56
N GLY A 269 -23.24 -15.58 -5.85
CA GLY A 269 -22.11 -15.38 -4.91
C GLY A 269 -20.92 -14.71 -5.61
N HIS A 270 -20.54 -15.20 -6.79
CA HIS A 270 -19.48 -14.59 -7.61
C HIS A 270 -19.77 -13.12 -7.94
N GLN A 271 -21.01 -12.80 -8.31
CA GLN A 271 -21.40 -11.42 -8.62
C GLN A 271 -21.35 -10.50 -7.39
N ILE A 272 -21.68 -11.00 -6.20
CA ILE A 272 -21.51 -10.26 -4.93
C ILE A 272 -20.02 -9.98 -4.70
N GLY A 273 -19.16 -11.01 -4.81
CA GLY A 273 -17.71 -10.86 -4.67
C GLY A 273 -17.10 -9.87 -5.65
N GLU A 274 -17.51 -9.93 -6.92
CA GLU A 274 -17.12 -8.97 -7.96
C GLU A 274 -17.58 -7.54 -7.65
N THR A 275 -18.76 -7.39 -7.04
CA THR A 275 -19.27 -6.08 -6.62
C THR A 275 -18.45 -5.52 -5.46
N VAL A 276 -18.06 -6.35 -4.49
CA VAL A 276 -17.14 -5.98 -3.41
C VAL A 276 -15.79 -5.52 -3.99
N ARG A 277 -15.18 -6.34 -4.86
CA ARG A 277 -13.90 -6.02 -5.50
C ARG A 277 -13.94 -4.67 -6.22
N ARG A 278 -14.94 -4.44 -7.09
CA ARG A 278 -15.08 -3.18 -7.82
C ARG A 278 -15.28 -1.99 -6.90
N ARG A 279 -16.16 -2.12 -5.90
CA ARG A 279 -16.47 -1.02 -4.99
C ARG A 279 -15.25 -0.60 -4.17
N LEU A 280 -14.40 -1.54 -3.77
CA LEU A 280 -13.15 -1.25 -3.07
C LEU A 280 -12.18 -0.47 -3.96
N ILE A 281 -11.97 -0.92 -5.20
CA ILE A 281 -11.09 -0.25 -6.18
C ILE A 281 -11.64 1.15 -6.54
N ASP A 282 -12.95 1.30 -6.71
CA ASP A 282 -13.56 2.58 -7.11
C ASP A 282 -13.60 3.62 -5.97
N THR A 283 -13.66 3.17 -4.72
CA THR A 283 -13.79 4.06 -3.55
C THR A 283 -12.43 4.43 -2.95
N ASN A 284 -11.43 3.55 -3.08
CA ASN A 284 -10.10 3.74 -2.49
C ASN A 284 -9.08 3.85 -3.62
N GLU A 285 -8.58 5.06 -3.88
CA GLU A 285 -7.63 5.34 -4.98
C GLU A 285 -6.34 4.51 -4.90
N ASP A 286 -5.96 4.09 -3.69
CA ASP A 286 -4.74 3.32 -3.43
C ASP A 286 -4.94 1.79 -3.62
N VAL A 287 -6.18 1.28 -3.63
CA VAL A 287 -6.44 -0.18 -3.74
C VAL A 287 -6.44 -0.60 -5.21
N SER A 288 -5.44 -1.39 -5.61
CA SER A 288 -5.25 -1.79 -7.01
C SER A 288 -5.84 -3.16 -7.33
N ASP A 289 -5.83 -4.08 -6.36
CA ASP A 289 -6.40 -5.41 -6.54
C ASP A 289 -6.93 -6.00 -5.25
N VAL A 290 -8.00 -6.80 -5.38
CA VAL A 290 -8.67 -7.45 -4.27
C VAL A 290 -9.04 -8.87 -4.65
N THR A 291 -8.58 -9.85 -3.85
CA THR A 291 -9.06 -11.22 -3.91
C THR A 291 -10.21 -11.38 -2.93
N VAL A 292 -11.37 -11.82 -3.44
CA VAL A 292 -12.55 -12.06 -2.62
C VAL A 292 -12.86 -13.56 -2.61
N HIS A 293 -12.67 -14.20 -1.46
CA HIS A 293 -13.16 -15.54 -1.20
C HIS A 293 -14.61 -15.47 -0.72
N ILE A 294 -15.44 -16.40 -1.17
CA ILE A 294 -16.88 -16.41 -0.88
C ILE A 294 -17.16 -17.64 -0.04
N ASP A 295 -17.56 -17.40 1.20
CA ASP A 295 -17.82 -18.46 2.16
C ASP A 295 -19.33 -18.60 2.40
N PRO A 296 -19.85 -19.84 2.42
CA PRO A 296 -21.24 -20.11 2.76
C PRO A 296 -21.49 -20.13 4.29
N GLU A 297 -20.44 -20.36 5.08
CA GLU A 297 -20.45 -20.43 6.54
C GLU A 297 -19.18 -19.78 7.13
N ASP A 298 -19.20 -19.47 8.42
CA ASP A 298 -18.04 -18.86 9.08
C ASP A 298 -16.99 -19.92 9.42
N ASP A 299 -15.86 -19.90 8.72
CA ASP A 299 -14.80 -20.91 8.82
C ASP A 299 -13.57 -20.41 9.62
N GLU A 300 -13.67 -19.26 10.29
CA GLU A 300 -12.52 -18.61 10.97
C GLU A 300 -11.94 -19.46 12.12
N LEU A 301 -12.76 -20.30 12.76
CA LEU A 301 -12.37 -21.13 13.92
C LEU A 301 -12.29 -22.62 13.61
N ALA A 302 -13.01 -23.10 12.60
CA ALA A 302 -13.05 -24.49 12.18
C ALA A 302 -13.53 -24.57 10.73
N SER A 303 -13.04 -25.56 9.98
CA SER A 303 -13.48 -25.86 8.61
C SER A 303 -14.30 -27.15 8.65
N PRO A 304 -15.62 -27.08 8.92
CA PRO A 304 -16.44 -28.25 9.22
C PRO A 304 -16.52 -29.20 8.03
N GLY A 305 -16.43 -28.66 6.81
CA GLY A 305 -16.55 -29.42 5.57
C GLY A 305 -15.28 -30.12 5.07
N ASP A 306 -14.10 -29.89 5.66
CA ASP A 306 -12.81 -30.38 5.11
C ASP A 306 -12.73 -31.91 4.98
N LEU A 307 -13.48 -32.63 5.80
CA LEU A 307 -13.49 -34.10 5.83
C LEU A 307 -14.70 -34.70 5.13
N LEU A 308 -15.60 -33.89 4.57
CA LEU A 308 -16.80 -34.38 3.92
C LEU A 308 -16.49 -35.06 2.57
N PRO A 309 -17.19 -36.16 2.23
CA PRO A 309 -16.96 -36.84 0.98
C PRO A 309 -17.38 -35.98 -0.21
N LEU A 310 -16.65 -36.10 -1.31
CA LEU A 310 -16.98 -35.39 -2.55
C LEU A 310 -18.29 -35.89 -3.16
N ARG A 311 -18.86 -35.07 -4.06
CA ARG A 311 -20.15 -35.29 -4.73
C ARG A 311 -20.35 -36.73 -5.21
N ASP A 312 -19.38 -37.31 -5.91
CA ASP A 312 -19.53 -38.64 -6.51
C ASP A 312 -19.72 -39.73 -5.45
N GLU A 313 -19.05 -39.60 -4.31
CA GLU A 313 -19.21 -40.52 -3.19
C GLU A 313 -20.56 -40.33 -2.49
N ILE A 314 -20.97 -39.08 -2.25
CA ILE A 314 -22.29 -38.77 -1.69
C ILE A 314 -23.40 -39.36 -2.58
N LEU A 315 -23.33 -39.13 -3.90
CA LEU A 315 -24.33 -39.65 -4.84
C LEU A 315 -24.33 -41.17 -4.89
N ARG A 316 -23.17 -41.83 -4.78
CA ARG A 316 -23.09 -43.30 -4.68
C ARG A 316 -23.78 -43.80 -3.41
N ARG A 317 -23.50 -43.22 -2.25
CA ARG A 317 -24.11 -43.59 -0.96
C ARG A 317 -25.63 -43.39 -0.98
N LEU A 318 -26.10 -42.26 -1.52
CA LEU A 318 -27.53 -42.02 -1.70
C LEU A 318 -28.16 -43.03 -2.66
N GLY A 319 -27.48 -43.37 -3.76
CA GLY A 319 -27.92 -44.40 -4.70
C GLY A 319 -28.09 -45.77 -4.06
N GLU A 320 -27.18 -46.16 -3.14
CA GLU A 320 -27.29 -47.41 -2.36
C GLU A 320 -28.52 -47.39 -1.42
N GLN A 321 -28.81 -46.25 -0.78
CA GLN A 321 -29.99 -46.11 0.10
C GLN A 321 -31.32 -46.05 -0.67
N TRP A 322 -31.28 -45.58 -1.92
CA TRP A 322 -32.46 -45.36 -2.76
C TRP A 322 -32.70 -46.45 -3.81
N GLN A 323 -31.89 -47.50 -3.84
CA GLN A 323 -31.91 -48.54 -4.89
C GLN A 323 -33.28 -49.21 -5.09
N ASP A 324 -34.07 -49.33 -4.01
CA ASP A 324 -35.36 -50.05 -4.00
C ASP A 324 -36.57 -49.09 -4.15
N MET A 325 -36.33 -47.80 -4.40
CA MET A 325 -37.37 -46.78 -4.53
C MET A 325 -37.80 -46.56 -5.98
N ASP A 326 -39.10 -46.36 -6.18
CA ASP A 326 -39.66 -46.00 -7.48
C ASP A 326 -39.73 -44.47 -7.63
N PHE A 327 -38.79 -43.91 -8.40
CA PHE A 327 -38.77 -42.49 -8.76
C PHE A 327 -39.53 -42.19 -10.08
N GLY A 328 -40.25 -43.17 -10.64
CA GLY A 328 -40.94 -43.03 -11.91
C GLY A 328 -39.99 -42.74 -13.07
N THR A 329 -39.98 -41.49 -13.55
CA THR A 329 -39.11 -41.03 -14.66
C THR A 329 -37.68 -40.69 -14.23
N GLY A 330 -37.38 -40.78 -12.94
CA GLY A 330 -36.04 -40.54 -12.38
C GLY A 330 -35.94 -39.24 -11.58
N ILE A 331 -34.71 -38.94 -11.14
CA ILE A 331 -34.38 -37.71 -10.41
C ILE A 331 -33.88 -36.66 -11.40
N ASP A 332 -34.52 -35.49 -11.45
CA ASP A 332 -34.18 -34.42 -12.40
C ASP A 332 -32.86 -33.74 -12.01
N LYS A 333 -32.67 -33.49 -10.72
CA LYS A 333 -31.50 -32.78 -10.21
C LYS A 333 -31.25 -33.11 -8.74
N VAL A 334 -29.99 -33.18 -8.35
CA VAL A 334 -29.55 -33.22 -6.96
C VAL A 334 -28.57 -32.08 -6.70
N VAL A 335 -28.91 -31.20 -5.75
CA VAL A 335 -28.02 -30.15 -5.23
C VAL A 335 -27.52 -30.59 -3.86
N LEU A 336 -26.23 -30.40 -3.62
CA LEU A 336 -25.57 -30.72 -2.36
C LEU A 336 -25.08 -29.41 -1.74
N HIS A 337 -25.40 -29.20 -0.48
CA HIS A 337 -24.92 -28.08 0.32
C HIS A 337 -24.07 -28.64 1.46
N TYR A 338 -22.81 -28.25 1.52
CA TYR A 338 -21.87 -28.69 2.56
C TYR A 338 -21.90 -27.62 3.65
N LEU A 339 -22.62 -27.88 4.74
CA LEU A 339 -22.95 -26.91 5.78
C LEU A 339 -22.92 -27.57 7.15
N ASP A 340 -22.38 -26.87 8.15
CA ASP A 340 -22.32 -27.30 9.55
C ASP A 340 -21.64 -28.67 9.75
N GLY A 341 -20.74 -29.06 8.83
CA GLY A 341 -20.02 -30.34 8.86
C GLY A 341 -20.87 -31.53 8.41
N GLU A 342 -22.00 -31.28 7.75
CA GLU A 342 -22.88 -32.27 7.15
C GLU A 342 -23.21 -31.88 5.70
N VAL A 343 -23.82 -32.80 4.95
CA VAL A 343 -24.32 -32.55 3.59
C VAL A 343 -25.84 -32.48 3.62
N GLN A 344 -26.39 -31.29 3.33
CA GLN A 344 -27.80 -31.12 3.05
C GLN A 344 -28.08 -31.36 1.57
N VAL A 345 -29.11 -32.14 1.26
CA VAL A 345 -29.40 -32.61 -0.09
C VAL A 345 -30.76 -32.07 -0.55
N ASP A 346 -30.76 -31.32 -1.65
CA ASP A 346 -32.00 -30.99 -2.34
C ASP A 346 -32.20 -31.94 -3.53
N VAL A 347 -33.30 -32.68 -3.52
CA VAL A 347 -33.70 -33.61 -4.57
C VAL A 347 -34.86 -33.01 -5.34
N PHE A 348 -34.73 -32.90 -6.66
CA PHE A 348 -35.77 -32.41 -7.56
C PHE A 348 -36.35 -33.58 -8.35
N LEU A 349 -37.66 -33.75 -8.25
CA LEU A 349 -38.42 -34.81 -8.90
C LEU A 349 -39.52 -34.23 -9.81
N PRO A 350 -39.92 -34.94 -10.87
CA PRO A 350 -41.05 -34.54 -11.67
C PRO A 350 -42.37 -34.86 -10.96
N LEU A 351 -43.33 -33.93 -11.03
CA LEU A 351 -44.63 -34.03 -10.35
C LEU A 351 -45.49 -35.16 -10.94
N ASN A 352 -45.39 -35.42 -12.25
CA ASN A 352 -46.03 -36.53 -12.97
C ASN A 352 -47.53 -36.78 -12.63
N GLY A 353 -48.27 -35.74 -12.28
CA GLY A 353 -49.69 -35.86 -11.87
C GLY A 353 -49.91 -36.58 -10.53
N MET A 354 -48.88 -36.76 -9.71
CA MET A 354 -49.02 -37.29 -8.35
C MET A 354 -49.82 -36.32 -7.47
N GLY A 355 -50.82 -36.86 -6.77
CA GLY A 355 -51.59 -36.10 -5.78
C GLY A 355 -50.76 -35.76 -4.53
N PRO A 356 -51.19 -34.77 -3.72
CA PRO A 356 -50.44 -34.28 -2.56
C PRO A 356 -50.09 -35.36 -1.52
N GLU A 357 -50.94 -36.37 -1.35
CA GLU A 357 -50.68 -37.47 -0.41
C GLU A 357 -49.53 -38.37 -0.88
N LYS A 358 -49.50 -38.69 -2.19
CA LYS A 358 -48.43 -39.52 -2.77
C LYS A 358 -47.08 -38.81 -2.80
N THR A 359 -47.07 -37.50 -3.07
CA THR A 359 -45.83 -36.71 -3.02
C THR A 359 -45.31 -36.56 -1.59
N ALA A 360 -46.19 -36.40 -0.61
CA ALA A 360 -45.79 -36.37 0.80
C ALA A 360 -45.22 -37.71 1.28
N GLU A 361 -45.86 -38.83 0.91
CA GLU A 361 -45.40 -40.18 1.25
C GLU A 361 -44.03 -40.47 0.63
N LEU A 362 -43.85 -40.21 -0.68
CA LEU A 362 -42.58 -40.39 -1.37
C LEU A 362 -41.48 -39.49 -0.79
N SER A 363 -41.78 -38.22 -0.48
CA SER A 363 -40.83 -37.31 0.16
C SER A 363 -40.37 -37.81 1.54
N ALA A 364 -41.28 -38.34 2.34
CA ALA A 364 -40.96 -38.90 3.65
C ALA A 364 -40.04 -40.13 3.52
N MET A 365 -40.34 -41.03 2.58
CA MET A 365 -39.51 -42.21 2.31
C MET A 365 -38.09 -41.82 1.88
N ILE A 366 -37.95 -40.87 0.94
CA ILE A 366 -36.65 -40.40 0.45
C ILE A 366 -35.80 -39.83 1.58
N ARG A 367 -36.41 -38.99 2.42
CA ARG A 367 -35.75 -38.39 3.59
C ARG A 367 -35.27 -39.45 4.58
N GLU A 368 -36.15 -40.38 4.95
CA GLU A 368 -35.84 -41.42 5.94
C GLU A 368 -34.70 -42.34 5.45
N ALA A 369 -34.68 -42.70 4.17
CA ALA A 369 -33.60 -43.52 3.63
C ALA A 369 -32.28 -42.76 3.50
N ALA A 370 -32.31 -41.51 3.05
CA ALA A 370 -31.10 -40.72 2.87
C ALA A 370 -30.37 -40.43 4.18
N LEU A 371 -31.12 -40.18 5.26
CA LEU A 371 -30.56 -39.97 6.62
C LEU A 371 -29.88 -41.22 7.21
N LYS A 372 -29.96 -42.39 6.54
CA LYS A 372 -29.18 -43.59 6.93
C LYS A 372 -27.75 -43.55 6.40
N ALA A 373 -27.46 -42.71 5.41
CA ALA A 373 -26.10 -42.50 4.94
C ALA A 373 -25.36 -41.58 5.93
N GLU A 374 -24.13 -41.97 6.26
CA GLU A 374 -23.21 -41.14 7.05
C GLU A 374 -22.98 -39.79 6.35
N ASP A 375 -22.79 -38.74 7.14
CA ASP A 375 -22.57 -37.35 6.70
C ASP A 375 -23.78 -36.60 6.11
N ILE A 376 -24.95 -37.25 5.96
CA ILE A 376 -26.17 -36.58 5.48
C ILE A 376 -26.95 -35.96 6.65
N GLY A 377 -26.97 -34.63 6.72
CA GLY A 377 -27.64 -33.87 7.78
C GLY A 377 -29.12 -33.60 7.52
N GLY A 378 -29.53 -33.55 6.25
CA GLY A 378 -30.91 -33.23 5.89
C GLY A 378 -31.20 -33.43 4.41
N VAL A 379 -32.48 -33.70 4.09
CA VAL A 379 -32.94 -33.83 2.70
C VAL A 379 -34.22 -33.05 2.47
N CYS A 380 -34.22 -32.18 1.47
CA CYS A 380 -35.39 -31.48 0.96
C CYS A 380 -35.78 -32.06 -0.40
N VAL A 381 -37.07 -32.28 -0.60
CA VAL A 381 -37.60 -32.86 -1.84
C VAL A 381 -38.51 -31.82 -2.47
N TYR A 382 -38.25 -31.51 -3.74
CA TYR A 382 -38.98 -30.53 -4.52
C TYR A 382 -39.60 -31.21 -5.74
N TYR A 383 -40.85 -30.88 -6.03
CA TYR A 383 -41.54 -31.37 -7.22
C TYR A 383 -41.64 -30.27 -8.27
N GLN A 384 -41.22 -30.59 -9.50
CA GLN A 384 -41.26 -29.68 -10.65
C GLN A 384 -42.29 -30.16 -11.68
N SER A 385 -42.94 -29.22 -12.36
CA SER A 385 -44.04 -29.48 -13.29
C SER A 385 -43.57 -29.74 -14.71
#